data_AF-A0A0C2E1W5-F1
#
_entry.id   AF-A0A0C2E1W5-F1
#
_cell.length_a   1.000
_cell.length_b   1.000
_cell.length_c   1.000
_cell.angle_alpha   90.00
_cell.angle_beta   90.00
_cell.angle_gamma   90.00
#
_symmetry.space_group_name_H-M   'P 1'
#
loop_
_entity.id
_entity.type
_entity.pdbx_description
1 polymer ?
#
loop_
_entity_poly.entity_id
_entity_poly.type
_entity_poly.pdbx_seq_one_letter_code
_entity_poly.pdbx_strand_id
1 'polypeptide(L)'
;MHAELITDNTTISFINTMRRFMSRRRVPRTITCDNAPTFLLAERILTDSLLKSQADGQIGEFLAIAGITWHKITPCAPWQGGFHERLIKEEKWALNKTPGRRILDEDSLRTVLVEIESCLNYRPLTYREEDPDELNKIVISYSVDKSQDDVDDPNFLPATERARLRTGRDAERGLKTSCEITEKFWQV
;
A
#
# COMPACT_ATOMS: atom_id res chain seq x y z
N MET A 1 -3.00 -3.43 -8.42
CA MET A 1 -1.65 -3.36 -7.82
C MET A 1 -1.79 -3.32 -6.31
N HIS A 2 -0.87 -3.95 -5.59
CA HIS A 2 -0.70 -3.76 -4.16
C HIS A 2 0.78 -3.52 -3.83
N ALA A 3 1.05 -2.56 -2.96
CA ALA A 3 2.37 -2.20 -2.50
C ALA A 3 2.42 -2.28 -0.97
N GLU A 4 3.50 -2.83 -0.42
CA GLU A 4 3.67 -2.91 1.02
C GLU A 4 5.12 -2.64 1.40
N LEU A 5 5.29 -1.77 2.41
CA LEU A 5 6.60 -1.47 2.97
C LEU A 5 7.04 -2.63 3.87
N ILE A 6 8.24 -3.15 3.60
CA ILE A 6 8.88 -4.21 4.38
C ILE A 6 10.24 -3.73 4.88
N THR A 7 10.60 -4.16 6.08
CA THR A 7 11.85 -3.77 6.76
C THR A 7 13.09 -4.45 6.17
N ASP A 8 12.92 -5.66 5.63
CA ASP A 8 13.99 -6.54 5.21
C ASP A 8 13.51 -7.55 4.17
N ASN A 9 14.44 -8.05 3.36
CA ASN A 9 14.16 -9.01 2.29
C ASN A 9 14.31 -10.47 2.75
N THR A 10 13.99 -10.77 4.01
CA THR A 10 14.03 -12.14 4.51
C THR A 10 12.77 -12.91 4.11
N THR A 11 12.88 -14.24 4.08
CA THR A 11 11.72 -15.10 3.81
C THR A 11 10.62 -14.96 4.86
N ILE A 12 10.97 -14.67 6.12
CA ILE A 12 10.00 -14.45 7.19
C ILE A 12 9.17 -13.19 6.90
N SER A 13 9.84 -12.09 6.57
CA SER A 13 9.17 -10.83 6.23
C SER A 13 8.32 -10.96 4.98
N PHE A 14 8.76 -11.73 3.98
CA PHE A 14 7.94 -12.06 2.81
C PHE A 14 6.70 -12.87 3.19
N ILE A 15 6.81 -13.94 3.98
CA ILE A 15 5.66 -14.77 4.41
C ILE A 15 4.65 -13.92 5.18
N ASN A 16 5.11 -13.09 6.12
CA ASN A 16 4.23 -12.21 6.89
C ASN A 16 3.51 -11.19 6.00
N THR A 17 4.21 -10.63 5.01
CA THR A 17 3.63 -9.73 4.01
C THR A 17 2.60 -10.44 3.15
N MET A 18 2.90 -11.67 2.70
CA MET A 18 1.97 -12.50 1.95
C MET A 18 0.69 -12.81 2.75
N ARG A 19 0.82 -13.13 4.05
CA ARG A 19 -0.34 -13.31 4.92
C ARG A 19 -1.18 -12.04 5.02
N ARG A 20 -0.55 -10.87 5.23
CA ARG A 20 -1.24 -9.57 5.26
C ARG A 20 -1.93 -9.27 3.94
N PHE A 21 -1.27 -9.51 2.81
CA PHE A 21 -1.86 -9.36 1.47
C PHE A 21 -3.11 -10.23 1.31
N MET A 22 -3.02 -11.52 1.66
CA MET A 22 -4.15 -12.45 1.58
C MET A 22 -5.32 -12.04 2.47
N SER A 23 -5.05 -11.56 3.68
CA SER A 23 -6.09 -11.04 4.57
C SER A 23 -6.78 -9.79 4.02
N ARG A 24 -6.07 -8.93 3.27
CA ARG A 24 -6.64 -7.70 2.66
C ARG A 24 -7.35 -7.94 1.33
N ARG A 25 -6.79 -8.78 0.45
CA ARG A 25 -7.20 -8.90 -0.97
C ARG A 25 -7.80 -10.25 -1.34
N ARG A 26 -7.87 -11.20 -0.39
CA ARG A 26 -8.14 -12.64 -0.57
C ARG A 26 -6.94 -13.42 -1.08
N VAL A 27 -7.05 -14.76 -1.01
CA VAL A 27 -5.97 -15.65 -1.43
C VAL A 27 -5.92 -15.75 -2.97
N PRO A 28 -4.76 -15.51 -3.59
CA PRO A 28 -4.61 -15.63 -5.04
C PRO A 28 -4.74 -17.09 -5.50
N ARG A 29 -5.21 -17.30 -6.73
CA ARG A 29 -5.22 -18.65 -7.34
C ARG A 29 -3.83 -19.06 -7.84
N THR A 30 -3.09 -18.10 -8.39
CA THR A 30 -1.77 -18.34 -8.97
C THR A 30 -0.80 -17.24 -8.54
N ILE A 31 0.46 -17.61 -8.33
CA ILE A 31 1.55 -16.66 -8.10
C ILE A 31 2.58 -16.88 -9.20
N THR A 32 2.99 -15.79 -9.85
CA THR A 32 4.10 -15.82 -10.80
C THR A 32 5.25 -15.02 -10.20
N CYS A 33 6.42 -15.64 -10.06
CA CYS A 33 7.61 -15.01 -9.49
C CYS A 33 8.88 -15.45 -10.23
N ASP A 34 9.98 -14.74 -10.00
CA ASP A 34 11.30 -15.19 -10.44
C ASP A 34 11.83 -16.33 -9.54
N ASN A 35 13.04 -16.79 -9.83
CA ASN A 35 13.71 -17.85 -9.06
C ASN A 35 14.49 -17.30 -7.85
N ALA A 36 14.09 -16.16 -7.28
CA ALA A 36 14.77 -15.64 -6.10
C ALA A 36 14.70 -16.64 -4.93
N PRO A 37 15.80 -16.82 -4.16
CA PRO A 37 15.83 -17.77 -3.04
C PRO A 37 14.73 -17.56 -2.01
N THR A 38 14.32 -16.30 -1.80
CA THR A 38 13.23 -15.93 -0.89
C THR A 38 11.90 -16.55 -1.30
N PHE A 39 11.55 -16.48 -2.59
CA PHE A 39 10.31 -17.07 -3.12
C PHE A 39 10.36 -18.59 -3.14
N LEU A 40 11.50 -19.18 -3.54
CA LEU A 40 11.69 -20.64 -3.52
C LEU A 40 11.51 -21.23 -2.12
N LEU A 41 12.10 -20.58 -1.12
CA LEU A 41 11.98 -21.03 0.27
C LEU A 41 10.57 -20.80 0.82
N ALA A 42 9.92 -19.68 0.47
CA ALA A 42 8.56 -19.39 0.91
C ALA A 42 7.54 -20.39 0.34
N GLU A 43 7.62 -20.69 -0.96
CA GLU A 43 6.80 -21.72 -1.62
C GLU A 43 6.95 -23.06 -0.89
N ARG A 44 8.19 -23.48 -0.63
CA ARG A 44 8.46 -24.74 0.09
C ARG A 44 7.85 -24.72 1.50
N ILE A 45 8.08 -23.67 2.28
CA ILE A 45 7.55 -23.58 3.65
C ILE A 45 6.02 -23.61 3.65
N LEU A 46 5.38 -22.88 2.75
CA LEU A 46 3.91 -22.82 2.64
C LEU A 46 3.33 -24.18 2.20
N THR A 47 4.03 -24.90 1.32
CA THR A 47 3.63 -26.24 0.87
C THR A 47 3.86 -27.31 1.95
N ASP A 48 5.00 -27.28 2.64
CA ASP A 48 5.32 -28.23 3.71
C ASP A 48 4.39 -28.07 4.92
N SER A 49 4.04 -26.82 5.25
CA SER A 49 3.09 -26.53 6.32
C SER A 49 1.66 -26.97 5.98
N LEU A 50 1.28 -26.92 4.70
CA LEU A 50 0.03 -27.48 4.21
C LEU A 50 -0.06 -28.98 4.45
N LEU A 51 0.96 -29.73 4.04
CA LEU A 51 0.99 -31.19 4.18
C LEU A 51 0.87 -31.63 5.65
N LYS A 52 1.49 -30.88 6.58
CA LYS A 52 1.39 -31.14 8.02
C LYS A 52 0.01 -30.81 8.57
N SER A 53 -0.57 -29.66 8.20
CA SER A 53 -1.91 -29.26 8.69
C SER A 53 -3.03 -30.21 8.25
N GLN A 54 -2.91 -30.80 7.06
CA GLN A 54 -3.84 -31.82 6.56
C GLN A 54 -3.80 -33.09 7.41
N ALA A 55 -2.63 -33.45 7.94
CA ALA A 55 -2.47 -34.56 8.86
C ALA A 55 -3.09 -34.27 10.24
N ASP A 56 -3.05 -33.01 10.68
CA ASP A 56 -3.52 -32.58 12.02
C ASP A 56 -5.00 -32.14 12.07
N GLY A 57 -5.72 -32.15 10.95
CA GLY A 57 -7.16 -31.82 10.90
C GLY A 57 -7.51 -30.33 11.07
N GLN A 58 -6.54 -29.43 11.02
CA GLN A 58 -6.75 -27.97 11.11
C GLN A 58 -6.95 -27.36 9.72
N ILE A 59 -8.20 -27.41 9.24
CA ILE A 59 -8.52 -27.30 7.80
C ILE A 59 -8.93 -25.87 7.36
N GLY A 60 -9.43 -25.01 8.27
CA GLY A 60 -10.22 -23.82 7.90
C GLY A 60 -9.46 -22.65 7.25
N GLU A 61 -8.38 -22.17 7.85
CA GLU A 61 -7.62 -21.01 7.33
C GLU A 61 -6.55 -21.45 6.29
N PHE A 62 -6.21 -22.74 6.31
CA PHE A 62 -5.08 -23.33 5.59
C PHE A 62 -5.43 -23.81 4.16
N LEU A 63 -6.69 -24.23 3.93
CA LEU A 63 -7.19 -24.65 2.62
C LEU A 63 -7.11 -23.55 1.56
N ALA A 64 -7.13 -22.27 1.97
CA ALA A 64 -7.04 -21.18 1.02
C ALA A 64 -5.64 -21.11 0.37
N ILE A 65 -4.57 -21.39 1.14
CA ILE A 65 -3.19 -21.47 0.65
C ILE A 65 -2.99 -22.73 -0.23
N ALA A 66 -3.75 -23.79 0.03
CA ALA A 66 -3.69 -25.07 -0.69
C ALA A 66 -4.00 -24.98 -2.20
N GLY A 67 -4.68 -23.92 -2.63
CA GLY A 67 -5.04 -23.71 -4.03
C GLY A 67 -4.06 -22.86 -4.85
N ILE A 68 -2.94 -22.40 -4.25
CA ILE A 68 -2.02 -21.49 -4.92
C ILE A 68 -1.09 -22.27 -5.87
N THR A 69 -1.22 -22.03 -7.18
CA THR A 69 -0.28 -22.56 -8.17
C THR A 69 0.88 -21.57 -8.39
N TRP A 70 2.10 -21.99 -8.06
CA TRP A 70 3.31 -21.21 -8.25
C TRP A 70 3.89 -21.42 -9.65
N HIS A 71 4.12 -20.32 -10.36
CA HIS A 71 4.71 -20.28 -11.69
C HIS A 71 6.04 -19.55 -11.61
N LYS A 72 7.11 -20.24 -11.97
CA LYS A 72 8.45 -19.66 -11.98
C LYS A 72 8.80 -19.19 -13.38
N ILE A 73 9.27 -17.96 -13.47
CA ILE A 73 9.81 -17.43 -14.73
C ILE A 73 11.01 -18.28 -15.14
N THR A 74 11.09 -18.61 -16.43
CA THR A 74 12.21 -19.38 -16.96
C THR A 74 13.50 -18.59 -16.76
N PRO A 75 14.58 -19.20 -16.23
CA PRO A 75 15.88 -18.52 -16.13
C PRO A 75 16.29 -17.93 -17.48
N CYS A 76 16.82 -16.71 -17.47
CA CYS A 76 17.25 -15.99 -18.67
C CYS A 76 16.13 -15.66 -19.68
N ALA A 77 14.86 -15.66 -19.25
CA ALA A 77 13.72 -15.21 -20.06
C ALA A 77 13.18 -13.84 -19.58
N PRO A 78 13.91 -12.73 -19.78
CA PRO A 78 13.54 -11.41 -19.23
C PRO A 78 12.19 -10.90 -19.76
N TRP A 79 11.77 -11.32 -20.96
CA TRP A 79 10.50 -10.91 -21.56
C TRP A 79 9.28 -11.38 -20.76
N GLN A 80 9.37 -12.49 -20.01
CA GLN A 80 8.27 -13.00 -19.19
C GLN A 80 7.97 -12.10 -17.98
N GLY A 81 8.95 -11.32 -17.52
CA GLY A 81 8.82 -10.41 -16.39
C GLY A 81 8.39 -8.99 -16.77
N GLY A 82 8.41 -8.63 -18.06
CA GLY A 82 8.33 -7.24 -18.52
C GLY A 82 7.08 -6.48 -18.07
N PHE A 83 5.94 -7.16 -17.91
CA PHE A 83 4.72 -6.54 -17.39
C PHE A 83 4.89 -6.09 -15.93
N HIS A 84 5.38 -6.97 -15.07
CA HIS A 84 5.61 -6.67 -13.66
C HIS A 84 6.70 -5.60 -13.50
N GLU A 85 7.78 -5.69 -14.30
CA GLU A 85 8.84 -4.68 -14.32
C GLU A 85 8.32 -3.29 -14.72
N ARG A 86 7.39 -3.23 -15.70
CA ARG A 86 6.78 -1.96 -16.07
C ARG A 86 5.94 -1.37 -14.94
N LEU A 87 5.13 -2.18 -14.27
CA LEU A 87 4.36 -1.73 -13.10
C LEU A 87 5.28 -1.21 -11.98
N ILE A 88 6.34 -1.95 -11.66
CA ILE A 88 7.34 -1.56 -10.66
C ILE A 88 8.02 -0.24 -11.06
N LYS A 89 8.27 -0.04 -12.36
CA LYS A 89 8.85 1.21 -12.88
C LYS A 89 7.93 2.41 -12.63
N GLU A 90 6.62 2.28 -12.91
CA GLU A 90 5.65 3.36 -12.67
C GLU A 90 5.55 3.68 -11.17
N GLU A 91 5.50 2.65 -10.33
CA GLU A 91 5.43 2.80 -8.88
C GLU A 91 6.69 3.48 -8.30
N LYS A 92 7.88 3.04 -8.72
CA LYS A 92 9.15 3.69 -8.32
C LYS A 92 9.24 5.11 -8.82
N TRP A 93 8.73 5.39 -10.02
CA TRP A 93 8.71 6.74 -10.56
C TRP A 93 7.83 7.66 -9.71
N ALA A 94 6.62 7.20 -9.35
CA ALA A 94 5.72 7.91 -8.45
C ALA A 94 6.36 8.13 -7.07
N LEU A 95 6.99 7.10 -6.50
CA LEU A 95 7.62 7.16 -5.19
C LEU A 95 8.82 8.11 -5.15
N ASN A 96 9.56 8.24 -6.25
CA ASN A 96 10.67 9.19 -6.35
C ASN A 96 10.19 10.64 -6.57
N LYS A 97 9.04 10.85 -7.20
CA LYS A 97 8.51 12.19 -7.51
C LYS A 97 7.75 12.81 -6.35
N THR A 98 6.97 12.01 -5.64
CA THR A 98 6.03 12.44 -4.58
C THR A 98 6.70 13.16 -3.40
N PRO A 99 7.72 12.59 -2.71
CA PRO A 99 8.38 13.25 -1.57
C PRO A 99 9.36 14.37 -1.96
N GLY A 100 9.81 14.41 -3.22
CA GLY A 100 10.80 15.37 -3.69
C GLY A 100 12.15 15.25 -2.96
N ARG A 101 12.51 16.26 -2.16
CA ARG A 101 13.77 16.30 -1.37
C ARG A 101 13.58 15.98 0.12
N ARG A 102 12.37 15.59 0.53
CA ARG A 102 12.06 15.32 1.95
C ARG A 102 12.51 13.92 2.35
N ILE A 103 13.03 13.79 3.56
CA ILE A 103 13.25 12.49 4.21
C ILE A 103 11.97 12.18 4.98
N LEU A 104 11.36 11.03 4.67
CA LEU A 104 10.15 10.55 5.35
C LEU A 104 10.53 9.54 6.43
N ASP A 105 9.82 9.58 7.56
CA ASP A 105 9.79 8.49 8.52
C ASP A 105 9.03 7.28 7.97
N GLU A 106 9.12 6.13 8.65
CA GLU A 106 8.51 4.88 8.17
C GLU A 106 6.99 4.99 8.02
N ASP A 107 6.30 5.68 8.94
CA ASP A 107 4.84 5.79 8.95
C ASP A 107 4.36 6.74 7.84
N SER A 108 5.03 7.88 7.68
CA SER A 108 4.79 8.77 6.54
C SER A 108 5.07 8.10 5.20
N LEU A 109 6.17 7.32 5.09
CA LEU A 109 6.48 6.59 3.86
C LEU A 109 5.43 5.53 3.54
N ARG A 110 4.94 4.82 4.56
CA ARG A 110 3.86 3.85 4.41
C ARG A 110 2.58 4.49 3.91
N THR A 111 2.24 5.67 4.45
CA THR A 111 1.07 6.45 4.01
C THR A 111 1.20 6.83 2.54
N VAL A 112 2.32 7.45 2.16
CA VAL A 112 2.61 7.85 0.78
C VAL A 112 2.56 6.66 -0.19
N LEU A 113 3.08 5.50 0.24
CA LEU A 113 3.06 4.30 -0.59
C LEU A 113 1.63 3.81 -0.87
N VAL A 114 0.76 3.80 0.14
CA VAL A 114 -0.65 3.41 -0.01
C VAL A 114 -1.41 4.41 -0.88
N GLU A 115 -1.12 5.71 -0.73
CA GLU A 115 -1.70 6.75 -1.58
C GLU A 115 -1.28 6.55 -3.04
N ILE A 116 0.01 6.33 -3.32
CA ILE A 116 0.50 6.01 -4.67
C ILE A 116 -0.16 4.75 -5.23
N GLU A 117 -0.28 3.68 -4.44
CA GLU A 117 -0.99 2.46 -4.83
C GLU A 117 -2.43 2.79 -5.26
N SER A 118 -3.13 3.63 -4.49
CA SER A 118 -4.49 4.05 -4.80
C SER A 118 -4.57 4.82 -6.13
N CYS A 119 -3.64 5.74 -6.36
CA CYS A 119 -3.56 6.53 -7.59
C CYS A 119 -3.32 5.65 -8.82
N LEU A 120 -2.38 4.70 -8.73
CA LEU A 120 -2.05 3.80 -9.83
C LEU A 120 -3.17 2.81 -10.15
N ASN A 121 -3.93 2.39 -9.14
CA ASN A 121 -5.10 1.53 -9.31
C ASN A 121 -6.30 2.27 -9.92
N TYR A 122 -6.43 3.57 -9.68
CA TYR A 122 -7.52 4.37 -10.23
C TYR A 122 -7.32 4.71 -11.71
N ARG A 123 -6.07 4.72 -12.18
CA ARG A 123 -5.74 5.09 -13.55
C ARG A 123 -6.20 4.00 -14.55
N PRO A 124 -7.08 4.31 -15.51
CA PRO A 124 -7.50 3.34 -16.52
C PRO A 124 -6.31 2.81 -17.31
N LEU A 125 -6.20 1.48 -17.45
CA LEU A 125 -5.13 0.83 -18.22
C LEU A 125 -5.31 1.01 -19.74
N THR A 126 -6.52 1.35 -20.17
CA THR A 126 -6.90 1.58 -21.56
C THR A 126 -7.60 2.93 -21.65
N TYR A 127 -7.39 3.64 -22.75
CA TYR A 127 -8.22 4.80 -23.09
C TYR A 127 -9.68 4.36 -23.06
N ARG A 128 -10.48 5.02 -22.21
CA ARG A 128 -11.91 4.88 -22.15
C ARG A 128 -12.43 6.20 -22.70
N GLU A 129 -13.26 6.18 -23.73
CA GLU A 129 -13.95 7.42 -24.16
C GLU A 129 -14.72 7.94 -22.94
N GLU A 130 -14.35 9.12 -22.47
CA GLU A 130 -14.97 9.76 -21.31
C GLU A 130 -16.27 10.44 -21.77
N ASP A 131 -17.40 10.06 -21.14
CA ASP A 131 -18.48 11.02 -20.96
C ASP A 131 -17.94 12.13 -20.02
N PRO A 132 -18.06 13.42 -20.36
CA PRO A 132 -17.44 14.52 -19.62
C PRO A 132 -17.86 14.63 -18.14
N ASP A 133 -18.90 13.90 -17.72
CA ASP A 133 -19.41 13.86 -16.35
C ASP A 133 -18.82 12.69 -15.50
N GLU A 134 -18.07 11.75 -16.08
CA GLU A 134 -17.53 10.57 -15.37
C GLU A 134 -16.12 10.77 -14.77
N LEU A 135 -15.58 11.98 -14.79
CA LEU A 135 -14.33 12.29 -14.09
C LEU A 135 -14.59 12.41 -12.58
N ASN A 136 -14.92 11.29 -11.94
CA ASN A 136 -14.99 11.16 -10.49
C ASN A 136 -13.58 11.32 -9.92
N LYS A 137 -13.09 12.56 -9.84
CA LYS A 137 -12.04 12.90 -8.89
C LYS A 137 -12.61 12.54 -7.53
N ILE A 138 -12.08 11.49 -6.91
CA ILE A 138 -12.20 11.34 -5.46
C ILE A 138 -11.35 12.47 -4.88
N VAL A 139 -11.94 13.65 -4.76
CA VAL A 139 -11.44 14.68 -3.87
C VAL A 139 -11.71 14.12 -2.48
N ILE A 140 -10.68 13.71 -1.76
CA ILE A 140 -10.77 13.48 -0.32
C ILE A 140 -10.91 14.87 0.31
N SER A 141 -12.08 15.47 0.13
CA SER A 141 -12.48 16.74 0.72
C SER A 141 -13.10 16.42 2.07
N TYR A 142 -12.30 16.51 3.12
CA TYR A 142 -12.88 16.79 4.43
C TYR A 142 -13.21 18.28 4.45
N SER A 143 -14.50 18.61 4.58
CA SER A 143 -14.94 19.98 4.78
C SER A 143 -14.50 20.43 6.17
N VAL A 144 -13.32 21.03 6.25
CA VAL A 144 -12.83 21.66 7.48
C VAL A 144 -13.48 23.03 7.56
N ASP A 145 -14.50 23.17 8.42
CA ASP A 145 -15.01 24.48 8.81
C ASP A 145 -13.85 25.27 9.44
N LYS A 146 -13.48 26.37 8.80
CA LYS A 146 -12.47 27.29 9.33
C LYS A 146 -13.11 28.06 10.49
N SER A 147 -12.88 27.65 11.72
CA SER A 147 -13.10 28.53 12.87
C SER A 147 -12.05 29.64 12.83
N GLN A 148 -12.49 30.90 12.64
CA GLN A 148 -11.67 32.08 12.90
C GLN A 148 -11.55 32.25 14.42
N ASP A 149 -10.31 32.25 14.93
CA ASP A 149 -10.03 32.54 16.34
C ASP A 149 -10.08 34.07 16.56
N ASP A 150 -11.10 34.56 17.29
CA ASP A 150 -11.17 35.93 17.81
C ASP A 150 -10.30 36.06 19.08
N VAL A 151 -9.53 37.14 19.16
CA VAL A 151 -8.44 37.34 20.13
C VAL A 151 -8.93 37.66 21.57
N ASP A 152 -10.24 37.79 21.78
CA ASP A 152 -10.90 38.03 23.08
C ASP A 152 -11.85 36.88 23.50
N ASP A 153 -11.42 35.62 23.37
CA ASP A 153 -12.27 34.44 23.66
C ASP A 153 -12.28 34.06 25.17
N PRO A 154 -13.45 34.01 25.84
CA PRO A 154 -13.61 33.47 27.20
C PRO A 154 -13.24 31.97 27.37
N ASN A 155 -12.88 31.24 26.31
CA ASN A 155 -12.45 29.83 26.32
C ASN A 155 -11.00 29.57 26.79
N PHE A 156 -10.64 29.92 28.03
CA PHE A 156 -9.42 29.37 28.64
C PHE A 156 -9.60 27.87 28.93
N LEU A 157 -8.87 27.00 28.21
CA LEU A 157 -8.88 25.56 28.46
C LEU A 157 -7.62 25.08 29.22
N PRO A 158 -7.76 24.19 30.23
CA PRO A 158 -6.66 23.65 31.01
C PRO A 158 -5.65 22.83 30.17
N ALA A 159 -4.45 22.58 30.72
CA ALA A 159 -3.30 22.04 30.00
C ALA A 159 -3.56 20.69 29.28
N THR A 160 -4.49 19.88 29.80
CA THR A 160 -4.92 18.61 29.22
C THR A 160 -5.71 18.80 27.91
N GLU A 161 -6.58 19.81 27.83
CA GLU A 161 -7.29 20.14 26.59
C GLU A 161 -6.40 20.84 25.58
N ARG A 162 -5.46 21.68 26.03
CA ARG A 162 -4.43 22.24 25.14
C ARG A 162 -3.53 21.16 24.54
N ALA A 163 -3.20 20.11 25.30
CA ALA A 163 -2.46 18.97 24.78
C ALA A 163 -3.27 18.22 23.72
N ARG A 164 -4.56 17.95 23.96
CA ARG A 164 -5.46 17.32 22.97
C ARG A 164 -5.64 18.17 21.71
N LEU A 165 -5.81 19.49 21.85
CA LEU A 165 -5.92 20.42 20.74
C LEU A 165 -4.61 20.57 19.97
N ARG A 166 -3.45 20.51 20.64
CA ARG A 166 -2.14 20.45 19.98
C ARG A 166 -1.99 19.16 19.20
N THR A 167 -2.31 18.02 19.80
CA THR A 167 -2.32 16.73 19.10
C THR A 167 -3.28 16.75 17.91
N GLY A 168 -4.46 17.37 18.05
CA GLY A 168 -5.42 17.57 16.96
C GLY A 168 -4.86 18.45 15.83
N ARG A 169 -4.34 19.64 16.14
CA ARG A 169 -3.73 20.56 15.17
C ARG A 169 -2.47 19.97 14.52
N ASP A 170 -1.70 19.18 15.25
CA ASP A 170 -0.52 18.49 14.72
C ASP A 170 -0.92 17.33 13.81
N ALA A 171 -1.99 16.59 14.15
CA ALA A 171 -2.59 15.58 13.28
C ALA A 171 -3.20 16.20 12.01
N GLU A 172 -3.91 17.32 12.13
CA GLU A 172 -4.44 18.07 10.99
C GLU A 172 -3.33 18.60 10.08
N ARG A 173 -2.23 19.09 10.66
CA ARG A 173 -1.06 19.53 9.90
C ARG A 173 -0.38 18.36 9.21
N GLY A 174 -0.23 17.22 9.89
CA GLY A 174 0.31 15.99 9.32
C GLY A 174 -0.52 15.52 8.13
N LEU A 175 -1.84 15.45 8.30
CA LEU A 175 -2.78 15.09 7.25
C LEU A 175 -2.71 16.05 6.06
N LYS A 176 -2.75 17.37 6.30
CA LYS A 176 -2.64 18.38 5.26
C LYS A 176 -1.32 18.24 4.48
N THR A 177 -0.23 17.95 5.18
CA THR A 177 1.08 17.73 4.54
C THR A 177 1.06 16.48 3.67
N SER A 178 0.42 15.39 4.12
CA SER A 178 0.24 14.15 3.32
C SER A 178 -0.60 14.41 2.06
N CYS A 179 -1.72 15.12 2.20
CA CYS A 179 -2.59 15.48 1.07
C CYS A 179 -1.88 16.39 0.06
N GLU A 180 -1.12 17.39 0.50
CA GLU A 180 -0.33 18.25 -0.40
C GLU A 180 0.76 17.48 -1.15
N ILE A 181 1.33 16.44 -0.53
CA ILE A 181 2.31 15.56 -1.15
C ILE A 181 1.68 14.71 -2.26
N THR A 182 0.48 14.16 -2.02
CA THR A 182 -0.25 13.39 -3.03
C THR A 182 -0.84 14.23 -4.15
N GLU A 183 -1.34 15.43 -3.86
CA GLU A 183 -1.88 16.31 -4.89
C GLU A 183 -0.83 16.72 -5.93
N LYS A 184 0.44 16.88 -5.53
CA LYS A 184 1.54 17.14 -6.46
C LYS A 184 1.78 16.02 -7.46
N PHE A 185 1.46 14.77 -7.10
CA PHE A 185 1.55 13.65 -8.04
C PHE A 185 0.58 13.82 -9.21
N TRP A 186 -0.60 14.41 -8.97
CA TRP A 186 -1.67 14.57 -9.95
C TRP A 186 -1.50 15.77 -10.90
N GLN A 187 -0.53 16.65 -10.65
CA GLN A 187 -0.26 17.84 -11.47
C GLN A 187 0.85 17.61 -12.51
N VAL A 188 1.31 16.37 -12.70
CA VAL A 188 2.36 15.98 -13.67
C VAL A 188 1.77 15.30 -14.89
#